data_AF-A0A392UL98-F1
#
_entry.id   AF-A0A392UL98-F1
#
_cell.length_a   1.000
_cell.length_b   1.000
_cell.length_c   1.000
_cell.angle_alpha   90.00
_cell.angle_beta   90.00
_cell.angle_gamma   90.00
#
_symmetry.space_group_name_H-M   'P 1'
#
loop_
_entity.id
_entity.type
_entity.pdbx_description
1 polymer ?
#
loop_
_entity_poly.entity_id
_entity_poly.type
_entity_poly.pdbx_seq_one_letter_code
_entity_poly.pdbx_strand_id
1 'polypeptide(L)' 'METLKDFDFMLEYHPGKANVVADALSRKSASACSAVMASQQE' A
#
# COMPACT_ATOMS: atom_id res chain seq x y z
N MET A 1 -2.62 6.91 20.50
CA MET A 1 -3.06 6.36 19.21
C MET A 1 -3.23 7.55 18.30
N GLU A 2 -2.43 7.63 17.24
CA GLU A 2 -2.55 8.70 16.25
C GLU A 2 -3.57 8.29 15.19
N THR A 3 -4.40 9.23 14.81
CA THR A 3 -5.48 9.12 13.84
C THR A 3 -5.22 10.09 12.70
N LEU A 4 -5.91 9.93 11.57
CA LEU A 4 -5.74 10.82 10.43
C LEU A 4 -5.89 12.30 10.82
N LYS A 5 -6.75 12.64 11.78
CA LYS A 5 -6.97 14.02 12.24
C LYS A 5 -5.74 14.68 12.87
N ASP A 6 -4.76 13.90 13.27
CA ASP A 6 -3.54 14.37 13.93
C ASP A 6 -2.47 14.79 12.91
N PHE A 7 -2.69 14.52 11.62
CA PHE A 7 -1.79 14.86 10.53
C PHE A 7 -2.32 16.05 9.74
N ASP A 8 -1.43 17.00 9.43
CA ASP A 8 -1.73 18.06 8.45
C ASP A 8 -1.49 17.51 7.04
N PHE A 9 -2.57 17.14 6.36
CA PHE A 9 -2.52 16.62 5.00
C PHE A 9 -3.72 17.11 4.18
N MET A 10 -3.55 17.07 2.86
CA MET A 10 -4.59 17.38 1.89
C MET A 10 -4.91 16.14 1.06
N LEU A 11 -6.20 15.86 0.90
CA LEU A 11 -6.67 14.75 0.08
C LEU A 11 -6.72 15.19 -1.39
N GLU A 12 -5.81 14.66 -2.22
CA GLU A 12 -5.77 14.97 -3.65
C GLU A 12 -6.09 13.73 -4.49
N TYR A 13 -6.95 13.91 -5.51
CA TYR A 13 -7.24 12.86 -6.48
C TYR A 13 -6.35 13.03 -7.71
N HIS A 14 -5.52 12.03 -7.99
CA HIS A 14 -4.64 12.01 -9.15
C HIS A 14 -5.04 10.90 -10.13
N PRO A 15 -5.86 11.22 -11.14
CA PRO A 15 -6.20 10.25 -12.18
C PRO A 15 -4.96 9.96 -13.05
N GLY A 16 -4.65 8.67 -13.23
CA GLY A 16 -3.63 8.21 -14.18
C GLY A 16 -2.25 7.96 -13.57
N LYS A 17 -1.21 8.59 -14.13
CA LYS A 17 0.21 8.17 -14.03
C LYS A 17 0.80 8.21 -12.61
N ALA A 18 0.27 9.05 -11.71
CA ALA A 18 0.74 9.14 -10.32
C ALA A 18 0.53 7.83 -9.54
N ASN A 19 -0.48 7.04 -9.92
CA ASN A 19 -0.81 5.79 -9.23
C ASN A 19 0.06 4.62 -9.70
N VAL A 20 0.78 4.74 -10.82
CA VAL A 20 1.57 3.65 -11.41
C VAL A 20 2.71 3.20 -10.47
N VAL A 21 3.35 4.15 -9.78
CA VAL A 21 4.43 3.84 -8.83
C VAL A 21 3.87 3.14 -7.59
N ALA A 22 2.78 3.65 -7.02
CA ALA A 22 2.12 3.05 -5.87
C ALA A 22 1.60 1.64 -6.17
N ASP A 23 0.99 1.45 -7.34
CA ASP A 23 0.45 0.19 -7.83
C ASP A 23 1.57 -0.85 -8.09
N ALA A 24 2.68 -0.44 -8.73
CA ALA A 24 3.84 -1.32 -8.92
C ALA A 24 4.48 -1.75 -7.58
N LEU A 25 4.58 -0.82 -6.63
CA LEU A 25 5.13 -1.11 -5.30
C LEU A 25 4.21 -2.05 -4.50
N SER A 26 2.89 -1.84 -4.56
CA SER A 26 1.90 -2.70 -3.92
C SER A 26 1.94 -4.14 -4.44
N ARG A 27 2.09 -4.33 -5.76
CA ARG A 27 2.24 -5.68 -6.32
C ARG A 27 3.49 -6.41 -5.83
N LYS A 28 4.60 -5.68 -5.61
CA LYS A 28 5.84 -6.27 -5.12
C LYS A 28 5.76 -6.68 -3.65
N SER A 29 4.99 -5.97 -2.82
CA SER A 29 4.75 -6.37 -1.43
C SER A 29 3.72 -7.50 -1.33
N ALA A 30 2.69 -7.51 -2.17
CA ALA A 30 1.71 -8.59 -2.21
C ALA A 30 2.34 -9.94 -2.57
N SER A 31 3.24 -9.98 -3.56
CA SER A 31 3.97 -11.22 -3.89
C SER A 31 4.89 -11.68 -2.76
N ALA A 32 5.52 -10.76 -2.03
CA ALA A 32 6.29 -11.08 -0.84
C ALA A 32 5.40 -11.61 0.30
N CYS A 33 4.22 -11.02 0.52
CA CYS A 33 3.25 -11.49 1.49
C CYS A 33 2.65 -12.85 1.13
N SER A 34 2.42 -13.16 -0.15
CA SER A 34 1.96 -14.50 -0.56
C SER A 34 2.97 -15.60 -0.20
N ALA A 35 4.27 -15.33 -0.33
CA ALA A 35 5.30 -16.28 0.08
C ALA A 35 5.30 -16.51 1.61
N VAL A 36 5.10 -15.44 2.40
CA VAL A 36 5.04 -15.53 3.86
C VAL A 36 3.75 -16.21 4.33
N MET A 37 2.60 -15.94 3.70
CA MET A 37 1.33 -16.58 4.06
C MET A 37 1.31 -18.07 3.71
N ALA A 38 1.98 -18.49 2.62
CA ALA A 38 2.14 -19.91 2.28
C ALA A 38 2.97 -20.68 3.31
N SER A 39 3.89 -20.02 4.02
CA SER A 39 4.65 -20.61 5.14
C SER A 39 3.97 -20.53 6.50
N GLN A 40 2.82 -19.84 6.62
CA GLN A 40 2.03 -19.77 7.86
C GLN A 40 0.89 -20.80 7.89
N GLN A 41 0.76 -21.65 6.85
CA GLN A 41 -0.18 -22.76 6.78
C GLN A 41 0.55 -24.12 6.91
N GLU A 42 1.58 -24.16 7.75
CA GLU A 42 2.18 -25.41 8.28
C GLU A 42 1.88 -25.53 9.78
#